data_AF-A0A9D7S778-F1
#
_entry.id   AF-A0A9D7S778-F1
#
_cell.length_a   1.000
_cell.length_b   1.000
_cell.length_c   1.000
_cell.angle_alpha   90.00
_cell.angle_beta   90.00
_cell.angle_gamma   90.00
#
_symmetry.space_group_name_H-M   'P 1'
#
loop_
_entity.id
_entity.type
_entity.pdbx_description
1 polymer ?
#
loop_
_entity_poly.entity_id
_entity_poly.type
_entity_poly.pdbx_seq_one_letter_code
_entity_poly.pdbx_strand_id
1 'polypeptide(L)'
;MARIFTILFCLSMSLGFSQERFSSEFNPCKLEEKVDASKDQYCHNKIRNHTKRPILVLWAKENLLMPLFWDSYVCDNNQCYSPAVVKCPEDAANEVLVDSTVNMDVHFQTDGTQGGAHVVIWVNEKDDTTKKLKIDYLFNKTVSNNEVKNIAIKMYPNPASNAFTVEYNTGLTRVELYSILGKKVVSFNAGHFKSYDISNLVDGIYLVKLIGPNDQLLRTVRLQKRSPRA
;
A
#
# COMPACT_ATOMS: atom_id res chain seq x y z
N MET A 1 -27.43 -15.98 -77.36
CA MET A 1 -26.27 -15.29 -76.76
C MET A 1 -26.62 -14.94 -75.32
N ALA A 2 -26.07 -15.69 -74.36
CA ALA A 2 -26.32 -15.52 -72.94
C ALA A 2 -25.38 -14.45 -72.36
N ARG A 3 -25.89 -13.57 -71.49
CA ARG A 3 -25.06 -12.76 -70.58
C ARG A 3 -25.60 -12.88 -69.17
N ILE A 4 -24.72 -13.38 -68.31
CA ILE A 4 -24.89 -13.79 -66.93
C ILE A 4 -24.92 -12.54 -66.04
N PHE A 5 -25.93 -12.43 -65.18
CA PHE A 5 -25.98 -11.43 -64.10
C PHE A 5 -25.29 -12.01 -62.87
N THR A 6 -24.11 -11.49 -62.54
CA THR A 6 -23.38 -11.84 -61.32
C THR A 6 -23.93 -11.01 -60.16
N ILE A 7 -24.73 -11.63 -59.28
CA ILE A 7 -25.21 -11.00 -58.04
C ILE A 7 -24.11 -11.16 -56.98
N LEU A 8 -23.51 -10.04 -56.58
CA LEU A 8 -22.51 -9.99 -55.51
C LEU A 8 -23.23 -10.00 -54.16
N PHE A 9 -23.27 -11.14 -53.50
CA PHE A 9 -23.87 -11.31 -52.17
C PHE A 9 -22.87 -10.81 -51.11
N CYS A 10 -23.05 -9.58 -50.62
CA CYS A 10 -22.21 -8.99 -49.59
C CYS A 10 -22.60 -9.57 -48.23
N LEU A 11 -21.86 -10.58 -47.76
CA LEU A 11 -22.05 -11.22 -46.47
C LEU A 11 -21.48 -10.28 -45.38
N SER A 12 -22.32 -9.42 -44.79
CA SER A 12 -21.91 -8.58 -43.67
C SER A 12 -21.80 -9.44 -42.40
N MET A 13 -20.57 -9.86 -42.07
CA MET A 13 -20.24 -10.34 -40.73
C MET A 13 -20.42 -9.18 -39.74
N SER A 14 -21.56 -9.12 -39.07
CA SER A 14 -21.74 -8.26 -37.91
C SER A 14 -20.87 -8.81 -36.78
N LEU A 15 -19.73 -8.15 -36.55
CA LEU A 15 -18.98 -8.30 -35.30
C LEU A 15 -19.88 -7.80 -34.18
N GLY A 16 -20.56 -8.73 -33.48
CA GLY A 16 -21.29 -8.42 -32.27
C GLY A 16 -20.30 -8.04 -31.17
N PHE A 17 -20.05 -6.75 -30.98
CA PHE A 17 -19.41 -6.26 -29.77
C PHE A 17 -20.36 -6.51 -28.59
N SER A 18 -20.04 -7.50 -27.75
CA SER A 18 -20.69 -7.64 -26.45
C SER A 18 -20.34 -6.42 -25.61
N GLN A 19 -21.31 -5.53 -25.38
CA GLN A 19 -21.13 -4.42 -24.44
C GLN A 19 -21.17 -4.95 -23.01
N GLU A 20 -20.20 -4.53 -22.20
CA GLU A 20 -20.19 -4.83 -20.77
C GLU A 20 -21.42 -4.22 -20.09
N ARG A 21 -22.09 -5.00 -19.24
CA ARG A 21 -23.34 -4.58 -18.58
C ARG A 21 -23.12 -3.55 -17.48
N PHE A 22 -21.93 -3.54 -16.90
CA PHE A 22 -21.49 -2.57 -15.90
C PHE A 22 -19.99 -2.34 -16.02
N SER A 23 -19.49 -1.22 -15.51
CA SER A 23 -18.06 -0.86 -15.58
C SER A 23 -17.59 -0.11 -14.35
N SER A 24 -16.27 0.06 -14.23
CA SER A 24 -15.61 0.89 -13.22
C SER A 24 -14.50 1.75 -13.84
N GLU A 25 -13.91 2.65 -13.06
CA GLU A 25 -12.69 3.35 -13.46
C GLU A 25 -11.48 2.41 -13.47
N PHE A 26 -10.55 2.65 -14.40
CA PHE A 26 -9.27 1.94 -14.48
C PHE A 26 -8.29 2.54 -13.46
N ASN A 27 -7.74 1.70 -12.58
CA ASN A 27 -6.88 2.10 -11.47
C ASN A 27 -7.43 3.29 -10.67
N PRO A 28 -8.41 3.08 -9.78
CA PRO A 28 -9.07 4.15 -9.01
C PRO A 28 -8.14 4.90 -8.05
N CYS A 29 -6.94 4.37 -7.80
CA CYS A 29 -5.93 5.07 -7.04
C CYS A 29 -5.34 6.20 -7.90
N LYS A 30 -5.88 7.41 -7.77
CA LYS A 30 -5.19 8.60 -8.29
C LYS A 30 -3.86 8.75 -7.55
N LEU A 31 -2.77 8.97 -8.29
CA LEU A 31 -1.47 9.27 -7.70
C LEU A 31 -1.56 10.65 -7.04
N GLU A 32 -1.78 10.70 -5.72
CA GLU A 32 -1.64 11.93 -4.97
C GLU A 32 -0.17 12.18 -4.64
N GLU A 33 0.37 13.33 -5.02
CA GLU A 33 1.78 13.68 -4.81
C GLU A 33 2.17 13.78 -3.31
N LYS A 34 1.18 13.90 -2.42
CA LYS A 34 1.40 14.09 -0.98
C LYS A 34 0.37 13.32 -0.15
N VAL A 35 0.72 12.11 0.27
CA VAL A 35 -0.10 11.34 1.20
C VAL A 35 0.11 11.89 2.61
N ASP A 36 -0.86 12.64 3.11
CA ASP A 36 -0.94 13.05 4.52
C ASP A 36 -1.21 11.80 5.39
N ALA A 37 -0.30 11.50 6.32
CA ALA A 37 -0.40 10.34 7.19
C ALA A 37 -1.59 10.41 8.18
N SER A 38 -2.19 11.60 8.37
CA SER A 38 -3.34 11.82 9.24
C SER A 38 -4.69 11.69 8.54
N LYS A 39 -4.70 11.58 7.21
CA LYS A 39 -5.92 11.41 6.41
C LYS A 39 -6.16 9.94 6.08
N ASP A 40 -7.44 9.59 6.02
CA ASP A 40 -7.90 8.31 5.51
C ASP A 40 -7.33 8.08 4.11
N GLN A 41 -6.68 6.94 3.90
CA GLN A 41 -5.97 6.63 2.67
C GLN A 41 -6.79 5.65 1.89
N TYR A 42 -7.46 6.12 0.84
CA TYR A 42 -8.37 5.27 0.08
C TYR A 42 -8.29 5.58 -1.40
N CYS A 43 -8.66 4.58 -2.18
CA CYS A 43 -8.82 4.68 -3.61
C CYS A 43 -10.31 4.64 -3.93
N HIS A 44 -10.80 5.71 -4.51
CA HIS A 44 -12.22 5.88 -4.79
C HIS A 44 -12.61 5.25 -6.14
N ASN A 45 -13.61 4.38 -6.17
CA ASN A 45 -14.17 3.85 -7.41
C ASN A 45 -15.70 3.76 -7.35
N LYS A 46 -16.28 3.65 -8.54
CA LYS A 46 -17.72 3.50 -8.73
C LYS A 46 -18.01 2.39 -9.71
N ILE A 47 -19.05 1.61 -9.42
CA ILE A 47 -19.63 0.66 -10.38
C ILE A 47 -20.80 1.34 -11.07
N ARG A 48 -20.73 1.49 -12.39
CA ARG A 48 -21.79 2.08 -13.21
C ARG A 48 -22.60 1.02 -13.92
N ASN A 49 -23.92 1.13 -13.83
CA ASN A 49 -24.85 0.27 -14.58
C ASN A 49 -25.11 0.86 -15.98
N HIS A 50 -24.89 0.07 -17.03
CA HIS A 50 -25.15 0.44 -18.43
C HIS A 50 -26.42 -0.22 -18.99
N THR A 51 -27.11 -1.02 -18.17
CA THR A 51 -28.32 -1.72 -18.57
C THR A 51 -29.56 -0.85 -18.35
N LYS A 52 -30.69 -1.25 -18.95
CA LYS A 52 -31.99 -0.58 -18.80
C LYS A 52 -32.83 -1.10 -17.63
N ARG A 53 -32.21 -1.84 -16.70
CA ARG A 53 -32.84 -2.34 -15.46
C ARG A 53 -31.87 -2.25 -14.28
N PRO A 54 -32.34 -2.22 -13.03
CA PRO A 54 -31.45 -2.38 -11.89
C PRO A 54 -30.68 -3.70 -11.97
N ILE A 55 -29.44 -3.70 -11.47
CA ILE A 55 -28.61 -4.90 -11.33
C ILE A 55 -28.19 -5.07 -9.88
N LEU A 56 -28.08 -6.32 -9.44
CA LEU A 56 -27.51 -6.67 -8.14
C LEU A 56 -26.09 -7.18 -8.36
N VAL A 57 -25.11 -6.57 -7.71
CA VAL A 57 -23.71 -6.97 -7.84
C VAL A 57 -23.11 -7.40 -6.51
N LEU A 58 -22.25 -8.40 -6.57
CA LEU A 58 -21.43 -8.92 -5.47
C LEU A 58 -19.96 -8.69 -5.80
N TRP A 59 -19.14 -8.59 -4.76
CA TRP A 59 -17.70 -8.42 -4.90
C TRP A 59 -16.91 -9.50 -4.14
N ALA A 60 -15.69 -9.78 -4.62
CA ALA A 60 -14.68 -10.58 -3.93
C ALA A 60 -13.32 -9.86 -3.98
N LYS A 61 -12.61 -9.86 -2.86
CA LYS A 61 -11.30 -9.22 -2.68
C LYS A 61 -10.17 -10.23 -2.72
N GLU A 62 -9.11 -9.85 -3.41
CA GLU A 62 -7.84 -10.58 -3.43
C GLU A 62 -6.68 -9.60 -3.21
N ASN A 63 -5.84 -9.87 -2.21
CA ASN A 63 -4.65 -9.07 -1.94
C ASN A 63 -3.45 -9.72 -2.65
N LEU A 64 -3.11 -9.24 -3.85
CA LEU A 64 -1.97 -9.78 -4.63
C LEU A 64 -0.62 -9.33 -4.07
N LEU A 65 -0.56 -8.08 -3.61
CA LEU A 65 0.59 -7.53 -2.88
C LEU A 65 0.07 -6.75 -1.68
N MET A 66 0.46 -7.17 -0.48
CA MET A 66 0.20 -6.43 0.75
C MET A 66 1.45 -6.48 1.64
N PRO A 67 2.09 -5.33 1.92
CA PRO A 67 3.17 -5.28 2.88
C PRO A 67 2.73 -5.76 4.27
N LEU A 68 3.69 -6.21 5.09
CA LEU A 68 3.41 -6.52 6.49
C LEU A 68 2.89 -5.26 7.21
N PHE A 69 1.93 -5.44 8.11
CA PHE A 69 1.29 -4.37 8.88
C PHE A 69 0.46 -3.38 8.05
N TRP A 70 0.10 -3.76 6.82
CA TRP A 70 -0.87 -3.04 6.02
C TRP A 70 -2.17 -3.85 5.96
N ASP A 71 -3.29 -3.14 6.05
CA ASP A 71 -4.62 -3.72 5.98
C ASP A 71 -5.45 -3.03 4.89
N SER A 72 -6.29 -3.82 4.21
CA SER A 72 -7.22 -3.33 3.19
C SER A 72 -8.68 -3.57 3.58
N TYR A 73 -9.45 -2.49 3.60
CA TYR A 73 -10.89 -2.49 3.84
C TYR A 73 -11.60 -2.22 2.51
N VAL A 74 -12.73 -2.89 2.28
CA VAL A 74 -13.58 -2.64 1.10
C VAL A 74 -14.79 -1.86 1.58
N CYS A 75 -15.10 -0.75 0.93
CA CYS A 75 -16.29 0.04 1.22
C CYS A 75 -17.18 0.07 -0.01
N ASP A 76 -18.30 -0.65 0.05
CA ASP A 76 -19.32 -0.59 -0.98
C ASP A 76 -20.42 0.43 -0.61
N ASN A 77 -21.57 0.38 -1.26
CA ASN A 77 -22.66 1.32 -0.99
C ASN A 77 -23.48 0.96 0.26
N ASN A 78 -23.28 -0.24 0.80
CA ASN A 78 -23.96 -0.72 1.99
C ASN A 78 -23.14 -0.40 3.24
N GLN A 79 -21.83 -0.71 3.23
CA GLN A 79 -20.94 -0.48 4.37
C GLN A 79 -19.45 -0.64 4.02
N CYS A 80 -18.59 -0.34 5.01
CA CYS A 80 -17.18 -0.71 5.01
C CYS A 80 -16.96 -2.04 5.74
N TYR A 81 -16.26 -2.96 5.08
CA TYR A 81 -15.97 -4.29 5.57
C TYR A 81 -14.53 -4.39 6.07
N SER A 82 -14.35 -5.11 7.18
CA SER A 82 -13.04 -5.34 7.79
C SER A 82 -12.10 -6.15 6.87
N PRO A 83 -10.78 -6.15 7.14
CA PRO A 83 -9.82 -6.81 6.27
C PRO A 83 -10.05 -8.33 6.14
N ALA A 84 -10.65 -8.95 7.16
CA ALA A 84 -11.00 -10.36 7.19
C ALA A 84 -12.14 -10.75 6.22
N VAL A 85 -12.97 -9.79 5.81
CA VAL A 85 -14.05 -10.04 4.86
C VAL A 85 -13.49 -9.93 3.44
N VAL A 86 -13.34 -11.09 2.80
CA VAL A 86 -12.79 -11.20 1.44
C VAL A 86 -13.86 -11.43 0.37
N LYS A 87 -15.13 -11.58 0.76
CA LYS A 87 -16.28 -11.69 -0.15
C LYS A 87 -17.46 -10.93 0.42
N CYS A 88 -18.20 -10.27 -0.45
CA CYS A 88 -19.48 -9.66 -0.15
C CYS A 88 -20.45 -10.73 0.39
N PRO A 89 -21.14 -10.49 1.52
CA PRO A 89 -22.22 -11.36 1.96
C PRO A 89 -23.31 -11.49 0.88
N GLU A 90 -23.83 -12.70 0.65
CA GLU A 90 -24.77 -12.97 -0.46
C GLU A 90 -26.11 -12.22 -0.33
N ASP A 91 -26.51 -11.92 0.90
CA ASP A 91 -27.70 -11.15 1.26
C ASP A 91 -27.47 -9.63 1.24
N ALA A 92 -26.22 -9.18 1.11
CA ALA A 92 -25.83 -7.77 1.09
C ALA A 92 -25.36 -7.30 -0.30
N ALA A 93 -25.97 -7.83 -1.37
CA ALA A 93 -25.67 -7.39 -2.73
C ALA A 93 -25.93 -5.89 -2.92
N ASN A 94 -25.10 -5.24 -3.73
CA ASN A 94 -25.25 -3.82 -4.05
C ASN A 94 -26.24 -3.66 -5.20
N GLU A 95 -27.32 -2.90 -4.97
CA GLU A 95 -28.28 -2.56 -6.01
C GLU A 95 -27.82 -1.32 -6.78
N VAL A 96 -27.56 -1.48 -8.08
CA VAL A 96 -27.16 -0.40 -8.97
C VAL A 96 -28.33 -0.05 -9.88
N LEU A 97 -28.99 1.07 -9.59
CA LEU A 97 -30.12 1.57 -10.39
C LEU A 97 -29.70 1.92 -11.82
N VAL A 98 -30.68 2.03 -12.72
CA VAL A 98 -30.48 2.39 -14.13
C VAL A 98 -29.76 3.72 -14.24
N ASP A 99 -28.73 3.77 -15.09
CA ASP A 99 -27.88 4.94 -15.35
C ASP A 99 -27.25 5.56 -14.08
N SER A 100 -27.19 4.81 -12.98
CA SER A 100 -26.63 5.21 -11.68
C SER A 100 -25.31 4.50 -11.37
N THR A 101 -24.71 4.87 -10.24
CA THR A 101 -23.46 4.30 -9.72
C THR A 101 -23.57 3.92 -8.25
N VAL A 102 -22.85 2.87 -7.86
CA VAL A 102 -22.61 2.53 -6.44
C VAL A 102 -21.13 2.65 -6.08
N ASN A 103 -20.86 2.89 -4.80
CA ASN A 103 -19.50 2.99 -4.28
C ASN A 103 -18.75 1.65 -4.34
N MET A 104 -17.45 1.69 -4.61
CA MET A 104 -16.56 0.55 -4.50
C MET A 104 -15.15 1.05 -4.17
N ASP A 105 -14.97 1.48 -2.93
CA ASP A 105 -13.71 2.04 -2.47
C ASP A 105 -12.87 0.97 -1.79
N VAL A 106 -11.55 1.15 -1.84
CA VAL A 106 -10.62 0.37 -1.02
C VAL A 106 -9.84 1.34 -0.15
N HIS A 107 -9.98 1.17 1.16
CA HIS A 107 -9.22 1.93 2.16
C HIS A 107 -8.00 1.11 2.58
N PHE A 108 -6.90 1.80 2.82
CA PHE A 108 -5.62 1.26 3.22
C PHE A 108 -5.25 1.82 4.58
N GLN A 109 -5.15 0.93 5.56
CA GLN A 109 -4.53 1.25 6.82
C GLN A 109 -3.06 0.84 6.75
N THR A 110 -2.16 1.78 7.03
CA THR A 110 -0.71 1.55 6.97
C THR A 110 -0.08 1.99 8.29
N ASP A 111 1.01 1.35 8.70
CA ASP A 111 1.76 1.68 9.93
C ASP A 111 2.68 2.92 9.78
N GLY A 112 2.60 3.62 8.65
CA GLY A 112 3.48 4.73 8.29
C GLY A 112 4.71 4.33 7.47
N THR A 113 4.90 3.04 7.18
CA THR A 113 5.93 2.58 6.25
C THR A 113 5.64 3.00 4.80
N GLN A 114 6.70 3.20 4.03
CA GLN A 114 6.60 3.37 2.58
C GLN A 114 6.36 2.00 1.93
N GLY A 115 5.52 1.95 0.90
CA GLY A 115 5.25 0.71 0.20
C GLY A 115 4.23 0.85 -0.91
N GLY A 116 4.01 -0.27 -1.61
CA GLY A 116 2.95 -0.42 -2.60
C GLY A 116 2.07 -1.61 -2.24
N ALA A 117 0.77 -1.45 -2.43
CA ALA A 117 -0.22 -2.50 -2.30
C ALA A 117 -0.95 -2.68 -3.65
N HIS A 118 -1.24 -3.93 -3.97
CA HIS A 118 -2.05 -4.30 -5.12
C HIS A 118 -3.20 -5.17 -4.62
N VAL A 119 -4.39 -4.57 -4.63
CA VAL A 119 -5.64 -5.23 -4.26
C VAL A 119 -6.49 -5.36 -5.52
N VAL A 120 -7.06 -6.54 -5.74
CA VAL A 120 -8.00 -6.80 -6.84
C VAL A 120 -9.37 -6.99 -6.24
N ILE A 121 -10.34 -6.26 -6.79
CA ILE A 121 -11.75 -6.50 -6.55
C ILE A 121 -12.35 -7.11 -7.81
N TRP A 122 -12.93 -8.30 -7.65
CA TRP A 122 -13.73 -8.97 -8.65
C TRP A 122 -15.19 -8.66 -8.41
N VAL A 123 -15.89 -8.07 -9.37
CA VAL A 123 -17.32 -7.76 -9.27
C VAL A 123 -18.09 -8.59 -10.28
N ASN A 124 -19.19 -9.21 -9.86
CA ASN A 124 -20.09 -9.99 -10.72
C ASN A 124 -21.55 -9.70 -10.39
N GLU A 125 -22.45 -9.98 -11.34
CA GLU A 125 -23.88 -9.96 -11.04
C GLU A 125 -24.22 -11.10 -10.07
N LYS A 126 -25.19 -10.88 -9.17
CA LYS A 126 -25.62 -11.87 -8.19
C LYS A 126 -26.06 -13.19 -8.84
N ASP A 127 -26.75 -13.09 -9.97
CA ASP A 127 -27.32 -14.25 -10.69
C ASP A 127 -26.37 -14.81 -11.79
N ASP A 128 -25.23 -14.15 -12.05
CA ASP A 128 -24.24 -14.59 -13.04
C ASP A 128 -22.82 -14.36 -12.52
N THR A 129 -22.22 -15.42 -11.98
CA THR A 129 -20.85 -15.41 -11.46
C THR A 129 -19.79 -15.70 -12.54
N THR A 130 -20.20 -16.00 -13.78
CA THR A 130 -19.29 -16.37 -14.87
C THR A 130 -18.59 -15.17 -15.47
N LYS A 131 -19.27 -14.03 -15.49
CA LYS A 131 -18.73 -12.74 -15.92
C LYS A 131 -18.27 -11.96 -14.72
N LYS A 132 -16.98 -11.60 -14.71
CA LYS A 132 -16.37 -10.83 -13.63
C LYS A 132 -15.69 -9.61 -14.21
N LEU A 133 -16.07 -8.45 -13.70
CA LEU A 133 -15.30 -7.23 -13.85
C LEU A 133 -14.12 -7.30 -12.88
N LYS A 134 -12.91 -7.11 -13.40
CA LYS A 134 -11.70 -6.99 -12.60
C LYS A 134 -11.38 -5.52 -12.37
N ILE A 135 -11.13 -5.16 -11.12
CA ILE A 135 -10.73 -3.81 -10.73
C ILE A 135 -9.42 -3.89 -9.97
N ASP A 136 -8.37 -3.32 -10.57
CA ASP A 136 -7.03 -3.27 -9.98
C ASP A 136 -6.84 -1.98 -9.18
N TYR A 137 -6.66 -2.10 -7.87
CA TYR A 137 -6.32 -1.01 -6.96
C TYR A 137 -4.81 -1.03 -6.72
N LEU A 138 -4.08 -0.14 -7.39
CA LEU A 138 -2.63 -0.01 -7.27
C LEU A 138 -2.32 1.19 -6.38
N PHE A 139 -2.26 0.94 -5.07
CA PHE A 139 -2.01 1.98 -4.08
C PHE A 139 -0.53 2.05 -3.75
N ASN A 140 0.06 3.24 -3.86
CA ASN A 140 1.43 3.48 -3.44
C ASN A 140 1.44 4.57 -2.37
N LYS A 141 1.98 4.26 -1.20
CA LYS A 141 2.27 5.26 -0.17
C LYS A 141 3.71 5.66 -0.31
N THR A 142 3.94 6.89 -0.76
CA THR A 142 5.20 7.60 -0.56
C THR A 142 5.09 8.43 0.70
N VAL A 143 6.15 8.46 1.51
CA VAL A 143 6.17 9.36 2.67
C VAL A 143 6.48 10.75 2.12
N SER A 144 5.46 11.61 2.04
CA SER A 144 5.65 13.02 1.71
C SER A 144 6.47 13.66 2.81
N ASN A 145 7.64 14.16 2.45
CA ASN A 145 8.47 14.97 3.31
C ASN A 145 7.81 16.34 3.51
N ASN A 146 6.85 16.45 4.42
CA ASN A 146 6.57 17.74 5.05
C ASN A 146 7.81 18.06 5.91
N GLU A 147 8.75 18.78 5.29
CA GLU A 147 10.06 19.14 5.82
C GLU A 147 10.90 17.94 6.32
N VAL A 148 11.33 17.10 5.38
CA VAL A 148 12.68 16.53 5.56
C VAL A 148 13.65 17.68 5.32
N LYS A 149 14.06 18.33 6.42
CA LYS A 149 15.48 18.66 6.52
C LYS A 149 16.20 17.34 6.22
N ASN A 150 16.77 17.18 5.03
CA ASN A 150 17.51 15.99 4.60
C ASN A 150 18.30 15.41 5.76
N ILE A 151 17.75 14.46 6.55
CA ILE A 151 18.44 14.05 7.77
C ILE A 151 19.57 13.13 7.33
N ALA A 152 20.70 13.73 7.00
CA ALA A 152 21.89 13.05 6.55
C ALA A 152 22.50 12.37 7.77
N ILE A 153 22.09 11.13 8.01
CA ILE A 153 22.62 10.30 9.08
C ILE A 153 23.69 9.37 8.50
N LYS A 154 24.94 9.52 8.95
CA LYS A 154 26.02 8.55 8.68
C LYS A 154 26.49 7.95 9.99
N MET A 155 26.71 6.64 9.99
CA MET A 155 27.21 5.91 11.16
C MET A 155 28.50 5.18 10.78
N TYR A 156 29.57 5.44 11.52
CA TYR A 156 30.88 4.83 11.25
C TYR A 156 31.78 4.84 12.50
N PRO A 157 32.77 3.94 12.58
CA PRO A 157 32.95 2.80 11.70
C PRO A 157 31.84 1.75 11.95
N ASN A 158 31.58 0.93 10.94
CA ASN A 158 30.79 -0.29 11.09
C ASN A 158 31.46 -1.35 10.22
N PRO A 159 32.12 -2.38 10.79
CA PRO A 159 32.14 -2.75 12.20
C PRO A 159 32.81 -1.75 13.15
N ALA A 160 32.37 -1.69 14.41
CA ALA A 160 32.91 -0.80 15.45
C ALA A 160 33.55 -1.60 16.60
N SER A 161 34.65 -1.08 17.15
CA SER A 161 35.38 -1.73 18.25
C SER A 161 34.95 -1.23 19.62
N ASN A 162 35.33 -0.02 19.98
CA ASN A 162 35.04 0.56 21.29
C ASN A 162 34.03 1.69 21.22
N ALA A 163 33.88 2.34 20.06
CA ALA A 163 32.93 3.43 19.88
C ALA A 163 32.50 3.50 18.42
N PHE A 164 31.34 4.11 18.18
CA PHE A 164 30.91 4.52 16.85
C PHE A 164 30.44 5.96 16.87
N THR A 165 30.54 6.61 15.72
CA THR A 165 30.13 7.99 15.50
C THR A 165 28.82 8.02 14.71
N VAL A 166 27.91 8.92 15.07
CA VAL A 166 26.72 9.26 14.28
C VAL A 166 26.83 10.71 13.83
N GLU A 167 27.10 10.92 12.55
CA GLU A 167 26.92 12.23 11.93
C GLU A 167 25.46 12.44 11.61
N TYR A 168 24.91 13.56 12.07
CA TYR A 168 23.58 14.05 11.74
C TYR A 168 23.64 15.56 11.53
N ASN A 169 22.73 16.09 10.71
CA ASN A 169 22.62 17.52 10.42
C ASN A 169 21.63 18.23 11.35
N THR A 170 20.49 17.63 11.70
CA THR A 170 19.54 18.16 12.70
C THR A 170 18.68 17.07 13.32
N GLY A 171 18.15 17.32 14.52
CA GLY A 171 17.00 16.59 15.05
C GLY A 171 17.27 15.27 15.75
N LEU A 172 18.52 14.85 15.97
CA LEU A 172 18.81 13.70 16.83
C LEU A 172 18.80 14.13 18.30
N THR A 173 18.04 13.45 19.14
CA THR A 173 17.94 13.70 20.60
C THR A 173 18.46 12.54 21.42
N ARG A 174 18.31 11.30 20.94
CA ARG A 174 18.72 10.09 21.67
C ARG A 174 19.19 8.98 20.72
N VAL A 175 20.19 8.23 21.15
CA VAL A 175 20.72 7.04 20.47
C VAL A 175 20.52 5.85 21.40
N GLU A 176 19.76 4.87 20.95
CA GLU A 176 19.46 3.67 21.74
C GLU A 176 19.98 2.43 21.05
N LEU A 177 20.60 1.53 21.81
CA LEU A 177 21.09 0.25 21.32
C LEU A 177 20.22 -0.87 21.85
N TYR A 178 19.88 -1.80 20.97
CA TYR A 178 19.11 -2.99 21.26
C TYR A 178 19.89 -4.23 20.79
N SER A 179 19.82 -5.29 21.58
CA SER A 179 20.22 -6.63 21.12
C SER A 179 19.29 -7.12 20.00
N ILE A 180 19.72 -8.14 19.25
CA ILE A 180 18.88 -8.78 18.21
C ILE A 180 17.56 -9.34 18.75
N LEU A 181 17.48 -9.64 20.06
CA LEU A 181 16.29 -10.12 20.73
C LEU A 181 15.36 -8.98 21.19
N GLY A 182 15.66 -7.73 20.83
CA GLY A 182 14.82 -6.57 21.15
C GLY A 182 15.01 -6.02 22.58
N LYS A 183 15.95 -6.53 23.37
CA LYS A 183 16.29 -5.95 24.69
C LYS A 183 17.13 -4.69 24.51
N LYS A 184 16.69 -3.55 25.07
CA LYS A 184 17.49 -2.32 25.17
C LYS A 184 18.72 -2.57 26.04
N VAL A 185 19.90 -2.28 25.51
CA VAL A 185 21.18 -2.50 26.20
C VAL A 185 21.84 -1.20 26.63
N VAL A 186 21.72 -0.12 25.84
CA VAL A 186 22.31 1.18 26.16
C VAL A 186 21.42 2.30 25.60
N SER A 187 21.46 3.47 26.24
CA SER A 187 20.80 4.69 25.77
C SER A 187 21.71 5.89 26.03
N PHE A 188 21.93 6.70 24.99
CA PHE A 188 22.74 7.90 25.03
C PHE A 188 21.90 9.12 24.64
N ASN A 189 22.03 10.21 25.37
CA ASN A 189 21.51 11.50 24.89
C ASN A 189 22.42 12.00 23.76
N ALA A 190 21.82 12.49 22.66
CA ALA A 190 22.57 13.08 21.57
C ALA A 190 23.05 14.47 22.00
N GLY A 191 24.34 14.56 22.35
CA GLY A 191 25.02 15.80 22.74
C GLY A 191 25.90 16.36 21.62
N HIS A 192 26.73 17.36 21.96
CA HIS A 192 27.70 17.95 21.02
C HIS A 192 28.73 16.93 20.50
N PHE A 193 29.03 15.90 21.30
CA PHE A 193 29.93 14.82 20.92
C PHE A 193 29.14 13.72 20.20
N LYS A 194 29.52 13.47 18.94
CA LYS A 194 28.86 12.52 18.04
C LYS A 194 29.32 11.06 18.21
N SER A 195 30.19 10.78 19.19
CA SER A 195 30.80 9.48 19.43
C SER A 195 30.17 8.80 20.65
N TYR A 196 29.85 7.51 20.52
CA TYR A 196 29.14 6.71 21.52
C TYR A 196 29.99 5.50 21.91
N ASP A 197 30.37 5.42 23.19
CA ASP A 197 31.19 4.34 23.74
C ASP A 197 30.38 3.06 23.94
N ILE A 198 30.83 1.99 23.29
CA ILE A 198 30.27 0.63 23.33
C ILE A 198 31.30 -0.41 23.75
N SER A 199 32.41 0.02 24.38
CA SER A 199 33.50 -0.87 24.82
C SER A 199 33.03 -1.99 25.75
N ASN A 200 32.02 -1.70 26.58
CA ASN A 200 31.42 -2.65 27.52
C ASN A 200 30.45 -3.65 26.85
N LEU A 201 30.16 -3.51 25.55
CA LEU A 201 29.31 -4.45 24.83
C LEU A 201 30.10 -5.65 24.32
N VAL A 202 29.50 -6.84 24.44
CA VAL A 202 30.04 -8.06 23.85
C VAL A 202 30.01 -7.99 22.32
N ASP A 203 30.90 -8.74 21.67
CA ASP A 203 30.93 -8.80 20.21
C ASP A 203 29.65 -9.44 19.65
N GLY A 204 29.11 -8.84 18.58
CA GLY A 204 27.81 -9.25 18.07
C GLY A 204 27.14 -8.21 17.17
N ILE A 205 25.85 -8.45 16.89
CA ILE A 205 25.00 -7.56 16.10
C ILE A 205 24.06 -6.82 17.03
N TYR A 206 23.93 -5.52 16.81
CA TYR A 206 23.03 -4.63 17.54
C TYR A 206 22.19 -3.80 16.58
N LEU A 207 21.01 -3.37 17.04
CA LEU A 207 20.18 -2.39 16.36
C LEU A 207 20.32 -1.05 17.07
N VAL A 208 20.78 -0.05 16.33
CA VAL A 208 20.91 1.34 16.80
C VAL A 208 19.67 2.10 16.34
N LYS A 209 18.82 2.50 17.28
CA LYS A 209 17.69 3.39 17.04
C LYS A 209 18.12 4.83 17.29
N LEU A 210 17.89 5.67 16.30
CA LEU A 210 18.14 7.10 16.34
C LEU A 210 16.80 7.80 16.52
N ILE A 211 16.65 8.47 17.66
CA ILE A 211 15.39 9.06 18.12
C ILE A 211 15.51 10.58 18.07
N GLY A 212 14.45 11.23 17.59
CA GLY A 212 14.35 12.69 17.49
C GLY A 212 13.44 13.31 18.56
N PRO A 213 12.99 14.56 18.37
CA PRO A 213 12.02 15.19 19.24
C PRO A 213 10.72 14.37 19.34
N ASN A 214 10.03 14.46 20.47
CA ASN A 214 8.75 13.78 20.71
C ASN A 214 8.82 12.25 20.53
N ASP A 215 9.97 11.64 20.85
CA ASP A 215 10.24 10.20 20.71
C ASP A 215 10.03 9.64 19.28
N GLN A 216 10.07 10.49 18.25
CA GLN A 216 9.98 10.07 16.86
C GLN A 216 11.21 9.22 16.47
N LEU A 217 10.97 8.03 15.92
CA LEU A 217 12.03 7.20 15.34
C LEU A 217 12.51 7.81 14.02
N LEU A 218 13.76 8.27 13.98
CA LEU A 218 14.38 8.84 12.78
C LEU A 218 14.94 7.74 11.87
N ARG A 219 15.66 6.77 12.45
CA ARG A 219 16.29 5.68 11.71
C ARG A 219 16.67 4.52 12.63
N THR A 220 16.66 3.30 12.09
CA THR A 220 17.29 2.14 12.71
C THR A 220 18.47 1.68 11.85
N VAL A 221 19.64 1.47 12.45
CA VAL A 221 20.86 1.03 11.75
C VAL A 221 21.43 -0.23 12.41
N ARG A 222 21.85 -1.20 11.61
CA ARG A 222 22.54 -2.39 12.11
C ARG A 222 24.00 -2.06 12.42
N LEU A 223 24.43 -2.28 13.66
CA LEU A 223 25.81 -2.13 14.11
C LEU A 223 26.44 -3.51 14.33
N GLN A 224 27.64 -3.70 13.79
CA GLN A 224 28.46 -4.87 14.04
C GLN A 224 29.57 -4.51 15.04
N LYS A 225 29.45 -4.98 16.28
CA LYS A 225 30.47 -4.81 17.34
C LYS A 225 31.54 -5.90 17.20
N ARG A 226 32.80 -5.50 17.11
CA ARG A 226 33.98 -6.39 17.03
C ARG A 226 35.15 -5.81 17.80
N SER A 227 35.54 -6.45 18.89
CA SER A 227 36.71 -6.06 19.67
C SER A 227 37.99 -6.22 18.83
N PRO A 228 39.03 -5.39 19.05
CA PRO A 228 40.31 -5.57 18.36
C PRO A 228 40.83 -6.99 18.65
N ARG A 229 41.31 -7.68 17.61
CA ARG A 229 42.06 -8.93 17.83
C ARG A 229 43.37 -8.56 18.54
N ALA A 230 43.61 -9.16 19.69
CA ALA A 230 44.91 -9.13 20.36
C ALA A 230 45.96 -9.88 19.54
#